data_AF-A0AA39R8Y7-F1
#
_entry.id   AF-A0AA39R8Y7-F1
#
_cell.length_a   1.000
_cell.length_b   1.000
_cell.length_c   1.000
_cell.angle_alpha   90.00
_cell.angle_beta   90.00
_cell.angle_gamma   90.00
#
_symmetry.space_group_name_H-M   'P 1'
#
loop_
_entity.id
_entity.type
_entity.pdbx_description
1 polymer ?
#
loop_
_entity_poly.entity_id
_entity_poly.type
_entity_poly.pdbx_seq_one_letter_code
_entity_poly.pdbx_strand_id
1 'polypeptide(L)'
;MARPLQKKKNRSSRPRIRQKTKSKRINIKSNPIVAANWNPTLTLSQNYHRLGLSSKLNSHSGGTEKSSTSTSNPPKEASTTSGKRLGLAIPSSRAPKTLGTEEVRVLRDPKTGAILSVQDSSRKLREKKNPLNDPLNSSDEEVDGDEDEDEVANGNGVGGGRKGGMIVAELEESARYEKKKRPRQQSTREREWCERLVRRWGDDCGGMSRDRRLNPMQQSEGDLRRRVELWKRKEGVGRVEVEEED
;
A
#
# COMPACT_ATOMS: atom_id res chain seq x y z
N MET A 1 -41.98 -37.45 -3.51
CA MET A 1 -42.72 -38.31 -4.49
C MET A 1 -44.10 -37.75 -4.87
N ALA A 2 -44.66 -36.77 -4.16
CA ALA A 2 -46.02 -36.26 -4.42
C ALA A 2 -46.16 -35.43 -5.72
N ARG A 3 -45.08 -34.80 -6.22
CA ARG A 3 -45.13 -33.96 -7.42
C ARG A 3 -45.46 -34.78 -8.68
N PRO A 4 -46.53 -34.48 -9.43
CA PRO A 4 -46.94 -35.23 -10.61
C PRO A 4 -45.87 -35.22 -11.71
N LEU A 5 -45.12 -34.12 -11.85
CA LEU A 5 -43.99 -34.02 -12.78
C LEU A 5 -42.85 -34.99 -12.43
N GLN A 6 -42.54 -35.17 -11.15
CA GLN A 6 -41.54 -36.15 -10.72
C GLN A 6 -42.04 -37.58 -10.94
N LYS A 7 -43.32 -37.86 -10.70
CA LYS A 7 -43.94 -39.16 -11.01
C LYS A 7 -43.89 -39.48 -12.51
N LYS A 8 -44.26 -38.52 -13.38
CA LYS A 8 -44.19 -38.67 -14.85
C LYS A 8 -42.75 -38.89 -15.33
N LYS A 9 -41.78 -38.16 -14.76
CA LYS A 9 -40.35 -38.34 -15.04
C LYS A 9 -39.81 -39.70 -14.59
N ASN A 10 -40.31 -40.24 -13.48
CA ASN A 10 -39.92 -41.58 -13.01
C ASN A 10 -40.61 -42.70 -13.80
N ARG A 11 -41.83 -42.45 -14.31
CA ARG A 11 -42.59 -43.40 -15.15
C ARG A 11 -42.10 -43.42 -16.59
N SER A 12 -41.54 -42.32 -17.10
CA SER A 12 -40.95 -42.31 -18.45
C SER A 12 -39.74 -43.24 -18.48
N SER A 13 -39.67 -44.15 -19.47
CA SER A 13 -38.55 -45.06 -19.75
C SER A 13 -37.27 -44.34 -20.22
N ARG A 14 -37.21 -43.00 -20.10
CA ARG A 14 -36.08 -42.17 -20.50
C ARG A 14 -34.97 -42.27 -19.44
N PRO A 15 -33.70 -42.43 -19.84
CA PRO A 15 -32.60 -42.51 -18.90
C PRO A 15 -32.48 -41.21 -18.10
N ARG A 16 -32.35 -41.33 -16.77
CA ARG A 16 -32.19 -40.17 -15.89
C ARG A 16 -30.77 -39.62 -16.01
N ILE A 17 -30.62 -38.52 -16.74
CA ILE A 17 -29.36 -37.77 -16.79
C ILE A 17 -29.05 -37.24 -15.39
N ARG A 18 -27.99 -37.78 -14.78
CA ARG A 18 -27.43 -37.32 -13.51
C ARG A 18 -26.03 -36.78 -13.81
N GLN A 19 -25.82 -35.49 -13.59
CA GLN A 19 -24.47 -34.94 -13.61
C GLN A 19 -23.88 -35.01 -12.21
N LYS A 20 -22.70 -35.62 -12.08
CA LYS A 20 -21.89 -35.47 -10.87
C LYS A 20 -21.35 -34.04 -10.85
N THR A 21 -21.47 -33.36 -9.72
CA THR A 21 -20.85 -32.05 -9.55
C THR A 21 -19.34 -32.20 -9.68
N LYS A 22 -18.70 -31.31 -10.45
CA LYS A 22 -17.23 -31.29 -10.57
C LYS A 22 -16.62 -31.16 -9.17
N SER A 23 -15.54 -31.91 -8.92
CA SER A 23 -14.82 -31.80 -7.65
C SER A 23 -14.24 -30.39 -7.48
N LYS A 24 -14.03 -29.98 -6.23
CA LYS A 24 -13.62 -28.62 -5.83
C LYS A 24 -12.13 -28.34 -6.12
N ARG A 25 -11.61 -28.74 -7.28
CA ARG A 25 -10.24 -28.39 -7.70
C ARG A 25 -10.26 -26.93 -8.17
N ILE A 26 -9.53 -26.09 -7.46
CA ILE A 26 -9.42 -24.66 -7.75
C ILE A 26 -8.38 -24.49 -8.86
N ASN A 27 -8.82 -24.02 -10.03
CA ASN A 27 -7.94 -23.65 -11.13
C ASN A 27 -7.76 -22.13 -11.12
N ILE A 28 -6.56 -21.65 -10.82
CA ILE A 28 -6.25 -20.22 -10.84
C ILE A 28 -6.06 -19.76 -12.29
N LYS A 29 -6.86 -18.77 -12.71
CA LYS A 29 -6.81 -18.22 -14.08
C LYS A 29 -6.36 -16.76 -14.14
N SER A 30 -6.26 -16.08 -13.00
CA SER A 30 -6.03 -14.63 -12.94
C SER A 30 -4.58 -14.26 -13.23
N ASN A 31 -3.61 -14.99 -12.68
CA ASN A 31 -2.19 -14.72 -12.82
C ASN A 31 -1.44 -16.00 -13.23
N PRO A 32 -0.66 -15.98 -14.33
CA PRO A 32 0.10 -17.13 -14.80
C PRO A 32 1.20 -17.57 -13.82
N ILE A 33 1.87 -16.64 -13.13
CA ILE A 33 2.95 -16.93 -12.16
C ILE A 33 2.39 -17.72 -10.98
N VAL A 34 1.25 -17.28 -10.44
CA VAL A 34 0.57 -17.97 -9.33
C VAL A 34 0.01 -19.31 -9.80
N ALA A 35 -0.54 -19.38 -11.02
CA ALA A 35 -1.10 -20.61 -11.57
C ALA A 35 -0.04 -21.71 -11.78
N ALA A 36 1.16 -21.33 -12.26
CA ALA A 36 2.28 -22.27 -12.44
C ALA A 36 2.74 -22.88 -11.12
N ASN A 37 2.70 -22.11 -10.03
CA ASN A 37 3.16 -22.52 -8.72
C ASN A 37 2.04 -23.06 -7.81
N TRP A 38 0.82 -23.26 -8.33
CA TRP A 38 -0.33 -23.73 -7.56
C TRP A 38 -0.35 -25.25 -7.39
N ASN A 39 -0.38 -25.74 -6.15
CA ASN A 39 -0.53 -27.17 -5.88
C ASN A 39 -2.00 -27.55 -5.55
N PRO A 40 -2.68 -28.36 -6.38
CA PRO A 40 -4.07 -28.75 -6.12
C PRO A 40 -4.25 -29.72 -4.94
N THR A 41 -3.18 -30.27 -4.38
CA THR A 41 -3.26 -31.17 -3.21
C THR A 41 -3.27 -30.40 -1.88
N LEU A 42 -2.77 -29.16 -1.88
CA LEU A 42 -2.70 -28.32 -0.69
C LEU A 42 -3.97 -27.47 -0.53
N THR A 43 -4.22 -27.03 0.70
CA THR A 43 -5.31 -26.09 0.97
C THR A 43 -4.98 -24.69 0.40
N LEU A 44 -6.00 -23.85 0.25
CA LEU A 44 -5.81 -22.46 -0.19
C LEU A 44 -4.80 -21.74 0.72
N SER A 45 -4.99 -21.82 2.04
CA SER A 45 -4.11 -21.17 3.02
C SER A 45 -2.67 -21.67 2.94
N GLN A 46 -2.47 -22.98 2.79
CA GLN A 46 -1.15 -23.60 2.62
C GLN A 46 -0.43 -23.12 1.36
N ASN A 47 -1.14 -23.07 0.24
CA ASN A 47 -0.56 -22.61 -1.02
C ASN A 47 -0.14 -21.14 -0.93
N TYR A 48 -1.02 -20.26 -0.47
CA TYR A 48 -0.68 -18.85 -0.32
C TYR A 48 0.52 -18.68 0.62
N HIS A 49 0.53 -19.39 1.75
CA HIS A 49 1.66 -19.37 2.67
C HIS A 49 2.97 -19.84 2.01
N ARG A 50 2.93 -20.93 1.23
CA ARG A 50 4.08 -21.43 0.45
C ARG A 50 4.56 -20.42 -0.59
N LEU A 51 3.64 -19.68 -1.21
CA LEU A 51 3.94 -18.63 -2.19
C LEU A 51 4.47 -17.35 -1.53
N GLY A 52 4.49 -17.26 -0.20
CA GLY A 52 4.83 -16.02 0.50
C GLY A 52 3.73 -14.96 0.48
N LEU A 53 2.50 -15.34 0.09
CA LEU A 53 1.33 -14.47 0.04
C LEU A 53 0.45 -14.69 1.26
N SER A 54 -0.23 -13.64 1.71
CA SER A 54 -1.26 -13.79 2.74
C SER A 54 -2.55 -14.35 2.15
N SER A 55 -3.16 -15.32 2.84
CA SER A 55 -4.47 -15.87 2.48
C SER A 55 -5.64 -15.01 2.98
N LYS A 56 -5.43 -14.24 4.05
CA LYS A 56 -6.45 -13.41 4.71
C LYS A 56 -5.80 -12.19 5.34
N LEU A 57 -6.43 -11.03 5.19
CA LEU A 57 -5.89 -9.76 5.68
C LEU A 57 -6.00 -9.61 7.20
N ASN A 58 -7.10 -10.10 7.79
CA ASN A 58 -7.34 -10.07 9.24
C ASN A 58 -6.87 -11.35 9.92
N SER A 59 -6.80 -11.33 11.26
CA SER A 59 -6.50 -12.50 12.07
C SER A 59 -7.44 -13.67 11.77
N HIS A 60 -6.87 -14.88 11.77
CA HIS A 60 -7.63 -16.12 11.63
C HIS A 60 -8.37 -16.41 12.94
N SER A 61 -9.63 -16.82 12.83
CA SER A 61 -10.37 -17.35 13.97
C SER A 61 -10.04 -18.82 14.15
N GLY A 62 -9.73 -19.24 15.38
CA GLY A 62 -9.31 -20.59 15.71
C GLY A 62 -7.80 -20.83 15.57
N GLY A 63 -7.39 -22.09 15.68
CA GLY A 63 -5.98 -22.48 15.56
C GLY A 63 -5.52 -22.57 14.09
N THR A 64 -4.33 -22.06 13.80
CA THR A 64 -3.64 -22.30 12.53
C THR A 64 -2.80 -23.59 12.63
N GLU A 65 -2.62 -24.27 11.51
CA GLU A 65 -1.70 -25.39 11.45
C GLU A 65 -0.27 -24.94 11.76
N LYS A 66 0.47 -25.75 12.53
CA LYS A 66 1.88 -25.53 12.81
C LYS A 66 2.67 -26.39 11.84
N SER A 67 3.55 -25.78 11.04
CA SER A 67 4.42 -26.56 10.16
C SER A 67 5.39 -27.41 11.01
N SER A 68 5.70 -28.63 10.58
CA SER A 68 6.63 -29.51 11.29
C SER A 68 8.03 -28.90 11.44
N THR A 69 8.45 -28.05 10.50
CA THR A 69 9.69 -27.27 10.56
C THR A 69 9.71 -26.29 11.73
N SER A 70 8.55 -25.77 12.12
CA SER A 70 8.40 -24.89 13.29
C SER A 70 8.54 -25.66 14.61
N THR A 71 8.30 -26.97 14.60
CA THR A 71 8.38 -27.85 15.76
C THR A 71 9.75 -28.53 15.89
N SER A 72 10.47 -28.75 14.77
CA SER A 72 11.77 -29.41 14.75
C SER A 72 12.96 -28.52 15.13
N ASN A 73 12.74 -27.21 15.24
CA ASN A 73 13.64 -26.33 15.97
C ASN A 73 13.14 -26.30 17.42
N PRO A 74 13.67 -27.13 18.34
CA PRO A 74 13.52 -26.81 19.76
C PRO A 74 14.04 -25.37 19.96
N PRO A 75 13.42 -24.55 20.82
CA PRO A 75 14.04 -23.29 21.21
C PRO A 75 15.43 -23.66 21.73
N LYS A 76 16.48 -23.13 21.07
CA LYS A 76 17.84 -23.29 21.56
C LYS A 76 17.85 -22.83 23.02
N GLU A 77 18.26 -23.77 23.87
CA GLU A 77 18.32 -23.74 25.33
C GLU A 77 18.67 -22.35 25.89
N ALA A 78 17.77 -21.70 26.63
CA ALA A 78 17.62 -21.80 28.08
C ALA A 78 18.64 -22.70 28.82
N SER A 79 19.85 -22.16 29.08
CA SER A 79 20.68 -22.41 30.28
C SER A 79 21.75 -21.28 30.31
N THR A 80 22.09 -20.54 31.37
CA THR A 80 21.92 -20.67 32.81
C THR A 80 22.09 -19.26 33.42
N THR A 81 21.08 -18.69 34.07
CA THR A 81 21.20 -17.87 35.31
C THR A 81 19.80 -17.51 35.81
N SER A 82 19.48 -18.05 36.98
CA SER A 82 18.43 -17.66 37.94
C SER A 82 17.28 -16.74 37.49
N GLY A 83 16.07 -17.30 37.48
CA GLY A 83 14.90 -16.65 38.07
C GLY A 83 14.47 -15.30 37.51
N LYS A 84 14.13 -15.20 36.22
CA LYS A 84 13.27 -14.14 35.71
C LYS A 84 12.03 -14.74 35.05
N ARG A 85 10.92 -14.74 35.80
CA ARG A 85 9.58 -14.87 35.22
C ARG A 85 9.46 -13.79 34.13
N LEU A 86 9.15 -14.20 32.90
CA LEU A 86 8.87 -13.30 31.79
C LEU A 86 7.71 -12.39 32.17
N GLY A 87 8.03 -11.13 32.49
CA GLY A 87 7.08 -10.08 32.87
C GLY A 87 6.31 -9.51 31.69
N LEU A 88 5.71 -10.36 30.86
CA LEU A 88 4.81 -9.92 29.77
C LEU A 88 3.34 -10.25 30.05
N ALA A 89 3.01 -10.72 31.25
CA ALA A 89 1.65 -10.57 31.77
C ALA A 89 1.55 -9.16 32.38
N ILE A 90 0.87 -8.24 31.70
CA ILE A 90 0.36 -7.01 32.33
C ILE A 90 -0.80 -7.46 33.23
N PRO A 91 -0.65 -7.56 34.57
CA PRO A 91 -1.84 -7.68 35.40
C PRO A 91 -2.65 -6.41 35.18
N SER A 92 -3.96 -6.54 35.02
CA SER A 92 -4.88 -5.40 35.06
C SER A 92 -4.87 -4.78 36.46
N SER A 93 -3.79 -4.07 36.81
CA SER A 93 -3.70 -3.28 38.02
C SER A 93 -4.23 -1.90 37.68
N ARG A 94 -5.51 -1.72 38.00
CA ARG A 94 -6.18 -0.45 38.23
C ARG A 94 -5.18 0.62 38.68
N ALA A 95 -5.06 1.71 37.93
CA ALA A 95 -4.19 2.84 38.29
C ALA A 95 -4.42 3.25 39.76
N PRO A 96 -3.35 3.52 40.54
CA PRO A 96 -3.49 3.90 41.93
C PRO A 96 -4.28 5.21 42.03
N LYS A 97 -5.34 5.21 42.85
CA LYS A 97 -6.24 6.37 43.02
C LYS A 97 -5.63 7.53 43.83
N THR A 98 -4.39 7.38 44.27
CA THR A 98 -3.68 8.38 45.08
C THR A 98 -2.44 8.83 44.33
N LEU A 99 -2.56 9.97 43.65
CA LEU A 99 -1.41 10.71 43.16
C LEU A 99 -0.72 11.35 44.38
N GLY A 100 0.58 11.08 44.57
CA GLY A 100 1.37 11.83 45.55
C GLY A 100 1.47 13.27 45.08
N THR A 101 0.84 14.20 45.79
CA THR A 101 0.96 15.62 45.49
C THR A 101 2.31 16.10 46.01
N GLU A 102 3.18 16.57 45.12
CA GLU A 102 4.44 17.22 45.49
C GLU A 102 4.24 18.73 45.57
N GLU A 103 4.76 19.35 46.62
CA GLU A 103 4.72 20.79 46.83
C GLU A 103 5.97 21.45 46.25
N VAL A 104 5.79 22.40 45.33
CA VAL A 104 6.89 23.15 44.70
C VAL A 104 6.82 24.62 45.13
N ARG A 105 7.99 25.20 45.45
CA ARG A 105 8.10 26.62 45.82
C ARG A 105 8.14 27.49 44.56
N VAL A 106 7.23 28.46 44.52
CA VAL A 106 7.05 29.37 43.37
C VAL A 106 7.20 30.81 43.82
N LEU A 107 8.02 31.59 43.12
CA LEU A 107 8.11 33.04 43.28
C LEU A 107 7.12 33.75 42.35
N ARG A 108 6.31 34.65 42.92
CA ARG A 108 5.30 35.46 42.19
C ARG A 108 5.63 36.94 42.27
N ASP A 109 5.28 37.68 41.22
CA ASP A 109 5.38 39.14 41.17
C ASP A 109 4.35 39.76 42.15
N PRO A 110 4.76 40.65 43.07
CA PRO A 110 3.88 41.23 44.09
C PRO A 110 2.73 42.08 43.55
N LYS A 111 2.80 42.61 42.32
CA LYS A 111 1.75 43.49 41.77
C LYS A 111 0.77 42.78 40.85
N THR A 112 1.26 41.81 40.08
CA THR A 112 0.49 41.16 39.01
C THR A 112 0.09 39.72 39.34
N GLY A 113 0.71 39.10 40.36
CA GLY A 113 0.46 37.71 40.75
C GLY A 113 0.97 36.68 39.75
N ALA A 114 1.64 37.11 38.67
CA ALA A 114 2.22 36.23 37.67
C ALA A 114 3.41 35.44 38.26
N ILE A 115 3.56 34.19 37.84
CA ILE A 115 4.64 33.29 38.27
C ILE A 115 5.92 33.68 37.54
N LEU A 116 6.94 34.12 38.28
CA LEU A 116 8.23 34.53 37.70
C LEU A 116 9.24 33.37 37.66
N SER A 117 9.23 32.48 38.66
CA SER A 117 10.17 31.36 38.70
C SER A 117 9.67 30.22 39.58
N VAL A 118 9.86 29.00 39.09
CA VAL A 118 9.60 27.74 39.80
C VAL A 118 10.95 27.18 40.24
N GLN A 119 11.21 27.19 41.55
CA GLN A 119 12.49 26.73 42.09
C GLN A 119 12.46 25.21 42.31
N ASP A 120 12.82 24.45 41.27
CA ASP A 120 13.04 23.00 41.38
C ASP A 120 14.49 22.72 41.80
N SER A 121 14.74 22.55 43.10
CA SER A 121 16.05 22.12 43.61
C SER A 121 16.38 20.64 43.30
N SER A 122 15.53 19.91 42.59
CA SER A 122 15.67 18.46 42.30
C SER A 122 16.04 18.13 40.84
N ARG A 123 16.07 19.10 39.92
CA ARG A 123 16.28 18.82 38.49
C ARG A 123 17.72 18.40 38.15
N LYS A 124 18.70 18.72 39.01
CA LYS A 124 20.14 18.39 38.83
C LYS A 124 20.54 16.97 39.27
N LEU A 125 19.63 16.20 39.88
CA LEU A 125 19.84 14.79 40.27
C LEU A 125 18.88 13.84 39.54
N ARG A 126 18.39 14.26 38.36
CA ARG A 126 17.67 13.40 37.42
C ARG A 126 18.65 12.92 36.34
N GLU A 127 19.77 12.33 36.76
CA GLU A 127 20.36 11.27 35.95
C GLU A 127 19.24 10.24 35.77
N LYS A 128 18.74 10.09 34.54
CA LYS A 128 17.72 9.11 34.20
C LYS A 128 18.28 7.76 34.64
N LYS A 129 17.82 7.25 35.79
CA LYS A 129 18.11 5.87 36.19
C LYS A 129 17.71 5.03 34.98
N ASN A 130 18.66 4.27 34.44
CA ASN A 130 18.45 3.34 33.35
C ASN A 130 18.21 1.96 33.98
N PRO A 131 17.04 1.68 34.61
CA PRO A 131 16.80 0.44 35.32
C PRO A 131 16.77 -0.77 34.38
N LEU A 132 16.70 -0.53 33.06
CA LEU A 132 16.68 -1.55 32.02
C LEU A 132 18.06 -1.80 31.39
N ASN A 133 19.09 -1.01 31.77
CA ASN A 133 20.44 -1.05 31.22
C ASN A 133 20.48 -1.11 29.69
N ASP A 134 19.66 -0.26 29.05
CA ASP A 134 19.56 -0.15 27.60
C ASP A 134 20.81 0.55 27.02
N PRO A 135 21.56 -0.07 26.08
CA PRO A 135 22.78 0.49 25.51
C PRO A 135 22.56 1.72 24.61
N LEU A 136 21.33 2.01 24.18
CA LEU A 136 21.05 3.16 23.30
C LEU A 136 20.85 4.47 24.07
N ASN A 137 20.57 4.40 25.37
CA ASN A 137 20.34 5.59 26.21
C ASN A 137 21.64 6.32 26.62
N SER A 138 22.82 5.76 26.31
CA SER A 138 24.12 6.42 26.56
C SER A 138 24.69 7.18 25.35
N SER A 139 24.13 6.99 24.15
CA SER A 139 24.66 7.53 22.90
C SER A 139 23.82 8.65 22.30
N ASP A 140 22.77 9.10 22.99
CA ASP A 140 21.82 10.08 22.48
C ASP A 140 22.19 11.49 22.98
N GLU A 141 23.28 12.04 22.44
CA GLU A 141 23.46 13.49 22.35
C GLU A 141 22.52 14.01 21.25
N GLU A 142 21.45 14.68 21.70
CA GLU A 142 20.69 15.72 21.00
C GLU A 142 20.40 15.52 19.51
N VAL A 143 19.28 14.84 19.21
CA VAL A 143 18.49 15.13 18.01
C VAL A 143 17.04 15.34 18.44
N ASP A 144 16.71 16.60 18.76
CA ASP A 144 15.32 17.08 18.69
C ASP A 144 14.90 17.07 17.22
N GLY A 145 13.98 16.17 16.87
CA GLY A 145 13.45 16.02 15.53
C GLY A 145 12.13 15.27 15.57
N ASP A 146 11.05 15.99 15.88
CA ASP A 146 9.68 15.54 15.72
C ASP A 146 9.38 15.26 14.23
N GLU A 147 9.58 14.02 13.79
CA GLU A 147 8.98 13.49 12.55
C GLU A 147 8.43 12.08 12.85
N ASP A 148 7.18 12.04 13.33
CA ASP A 148 6.37 10.82 13.40
C ASP A 148 6.06 10.31 11.97
N GLU A 149 7.02 9.61 11.35
CA GLU A 149 6.71 8.66 10.28
C GLU A 149 6.42 7.29 10.91
N ASP A 150 5.13 6.98 11.05
CA ASP A 150 4.60 5.66 11.40
C ASP A 150 5.00 4.60 10.34
N GLU A 151 6.26 4.16 10.36
CA GLU A 151 6.69 2.96 9.65
C GLU A 151 6.23 1.74 10.45
N VAL A 152 4.96 1.39 10.29
CA VAL A 152 4.38 0.14 10.80
C VAL A 152 5.02 -1.05 10.06
N ALA A 153 6.20 -1.45 10.54
CA ALA A 153 6.84 -2.71 10.22
C ALA A 153 5.89 -3.85 10.59
N ASN A 154 5.11 -4.29 9.60
CA ASN A 154 4.16 -5.38 9.71
C ASN A 154 4.95 -6.70 9.88
N GLY A 155 5.36 -6.96 11.13
CA GLY A 155 6.19 -8.08 11.57
C GLY A 155 5.47 -9.43 11.53
N ASN A 156 4.82 -9.75 10.41
CA ASN A 156 4.21 -11.05 10.15
C ASN A 156 4.99 -11.80 9.05
N GLY A 157 6.32 -11.73 9.12
CA GLY A 157 7.26 -12.49 8.29
C GLY A 157 7.28 -13.96 8.68
N VAL A 158 6.17 -14.66 8.50
CA VAL A 158 6.12 -16.12 8.67
C VAL A 158 6.81 -16.74 7.48
N GLY A 159 8.10 -17.07 7.64
CA GLY A 159 8.75 -18.27 7.09
C GLY A 159 8.38 -18.68 5.67
N GLY A 160 8.28 -17.73 4.73
CA GLY A 160 8.20 -18.07 3.32
C GLY A 160 9.51 -18.74 2.93
N GLY A 161 9.52 -20.08 2.84
CA GLY A 161 10.71 -20.81 2.42
C GLY A 161 11.28 -20.22 1.13
N ARG A 162 12.59 -20.30 0.89
CA ARG A 162 13.34 -19.62 -0.20
C ARG A 162 12.59 -19.44 -1.54
N LYS A 163 11.78 -20.43 -1.95
CA LYS A 163 10.94 -20.39 -3.17
C LYS A 163 9.79 -19.38 -3.13
N GLY A 164 9.16 -19.15 -1.98
CA GLY A 164 8.10 -18.15 -1.82
C GLY A 164 8.63 -16.73 -2.05
N GLY A 165 9.80 -16.40 -1.49
CA GLY A 165 10.44 -15.11 -1.73
C GLY A 165 10.76 -14.83 -3.20
N MET A 166 11.18 -15.85 -3.96
CA MET A 166 11.43 -15.70 -5.41
C MET A 166 10.16 -15.37 -6.19
N ILE A 167 9.03 -16.01 -5.86
CA ILE A 167 7.75 -15.78 -6.55
C ILE A 167 7.20 -14.40 -6.21
N VAL A 168 7.33 -13.96 -4.95
CA VAL A 168 6.95 -12.59 -4.55
C VAL A 168 7.78 -11.57 -5.32
N ALA A 169 9.10 -11.76 -5.44
CA ALA A 169 9.97 -10.88 -6.22
C ALA A 169 9.54 -10.80 -7.70
N GLU A 170 9.20 -11.94 -8.33
CA GLU A 170 8.70 -11.98 -9.72
C GLU A 170 7.36 -11.25 -9.88
N LEU A 171 6.47 -11.36 -8.88
CA LEU A 171 5.19 -10.65 -8.84
C LEU A 171 5.39 -9.15 -8.64
N GLU A 172 6.33 -8.75 -7.80
CA GLU A 172 6.71 -7.34 -7.60
C GLU A 172 7.31 -6.74 -8.86
N GLU A 173 8.19 -7.46 -9.55
CA GLU A 173 8.74 -7.04 -10.85
C GLU A 173 7.63 -6.87 -11.89
N SER A 174 6.71 -7.83 -11.96
CA SER A 174 5.54 -7.74 -12.85
C SER A 174 4.63 -6.57 -12.52
N ALA A 175 4.53 -6.18 -11.23
CA ALA A 175 3.74 -5.03 -10.80
C ALA A 175 4.45 -3.70 -11.08
N ARG A 176 5.79 -3.67 -10.97
CA ARG A 176 6.63 -2.52 -11.37
C ARG A 176 6.57 -2.25 -12.87
N TYR A 177 6.23 -3.25 -13.67
CA TYR A 177 6.06 -3.07 -15.11
C TYR A 177 4.89 -2.14 -15.42
N GLU A 178 5.18 -0.86 -15.60
CA GLU A 178 4.21 0.13 -16.04
C GLU A 178 3.73 -0.17 -17.46
N LYS A 179 2.42 -0.36 -17.62
CA LYS A 179 1.83 -0.45 -18.94
C LYS A 179 2.01 0.89 -19.65
N LYS A 180 2.79 0.91 -20.74
CA LYS A 180 2.98 2.09 -21.60
C LYS A 180 1.62 2.63 -22.03
N LYS A 181 1.19 3.74 -21.42
CA LYS A 181 -0.05 4.43 -21.79
C LYS A 181 0.17 5.09 -23.15
N ARG A 182 -0.65 4.76 -24.13
CA ARG A 182 -0.61 5.42 -25.44
C ARG A 182 -1.15 6.85 -25.27
N PRO A 183 -0.38 7.90 -25.62
CA PRO A 183 -0.87 9.27 -25.53
C PRO A 183 -2.03 9.48 -26.51
N ARG A 184 -2.99 10.33 -26.14
CA ARG A 184 -4.11 10.73 -27.01
C ARG A 184 -3.56 11.35 -28.29
N GLN A 185 -4.12 10.95 -29.44
CA GLN A 185 -3.71 11.41 -30.76
C GLN A 185 -4.83 12.23 -31.40
N GLN A 186 -4.45 13.26 -32.16
CA GLN A 186 -5.39 13.95 -33.05
C GLN A 186 -5.76 13.06 -34.24
N SER A 187 -7.00 13.22 -34.72
CA SER A 187 -7.44 12.58 -35.96
C SER A 187 -6.74 13.20 -37.18
N THR A 188 -6.71 12.50 -38.32
CA THR A 188 -6.10 13.00 -39.57
C THR A 188 -6.73 14.31 -40.02
N ARG A 189 -8.06 14.37 -40.08
CA ARG A 189 -8.82 15.56 -40.47
C ARG A 189 -8.62 16.74 -39.53
N GLU A 190 -8.45 16.48 -38.23
CA GLU A 190 -8.16 17.53 -37.25
C GLU A 190 -6.77 18.14 -37.47
N ARG A 191 -5.78 17.32 -37.87
CA ARG A 191 -4.46 17.83 -38.24
C ARG A 191 -4.50 18.72 -39.47
N GLU A 192 -5.15 18.28 -40.55
CA GLU A 192 -5.34 19.08 -41.77
C GLU A 192 -6.14 20.37 -41.50
N TRP A 193 -7.05 20.32 -40.54
CA TRP A 193 -7.80 21.48 -40.11
C TRP A 193 -6.94 22.48 -39.32
N CYS A 194 -6.15 22.00 -38.37
CA CYS A 194 -5.17 22.83 -37.63
C CYS A 194 -4.15 23.44 -38.59
N GLU A 195 -3.64 22.66 -39.55
CA GLU A 195 -2.70 23.12 -40.58
C GLU A 195 -3.29 24.27 -41.39
N ARG A 196 -4.55 24.15 -41.87
CA ARG A 196 -5.22 25.23 -42.60
C ARG A 196 -5.43 26.49 -41.76
N LEU A 197 -5.71 26.34 -40.47
CA LEU A 197 -5.86 27.47 -39.54
C LEU A 197 -4.53 28.20 -39.33
N VAL A 198 -3.47 27.45 -39.02
CA VAL A 198 -2.11 27.99 -38.82
C VAL A 198 -1.58 28.63 -40.10
N ARG A 199 -1.82 28.03 -41.28
CA ARG A 199 -1.42 28.62 -42.56
C ARG A 199 -2.06 29.97 -42.86
N ARG A 200 -3.27 30.23 -42.35
CA ARG A 200 -4.00 31.49 -42.58
C ARG A 200 -3.74 32.55 -41.51
N TRP A 201 -3.71 32.14 -40.24
CA TRP A 201 -3.69 33.05 -39.09
C TRP A 201 -2.40 32.99 -38.26
N GLY A 202 -1.46 32.09 -38.60
CA GLY A 202 -0.23 31.89 -37.85
C GLY A 202 -0.52 31.41 -36.44
N ASP A 203 -0.19 32.24 -35.45
CA ASP A 203 -0.34 31.95 -34.01
C ASP A 203 -1.49 32.71 -33.36
N ASP A 204 -2.20 33.55 -34.12
CA ASP A 204 -3.32 34.33 -33.61
C ASP A 204 -4.58 33.46 -33.41
N CYS A 205 -4.70 32.92 -32.20
CA CYS A 205 -5.86 32.11 -31.79
C CYS A 205 -7.17 32.92 -31.77
N GLY A 206 -7.12 34.23 -31.58
CA GLY A 206 -8.30 35.12 -31.57
C GLY A 206 -8.82 35.38 -32.98
N GLY A 207 -7.93 35.47 -33.97
CA GLY A 207 -8.28 35.48 -35.39
C GLY A 207 -8.88 34.14 -35.85
N MET A 208 -8.30 33.02 -35.42
CA MET A 208 -8.79 31.68 -35.73
C MET A 208 -10.20 31.41 -35.21
N SER A 209 -10.51 31.85 -33.98
CA SER A 209 -11.82 31.61 -33.36
C SER A 209 -12.94 32.34 -34.10
N ARG A 210 -12.67 33.58 -34.55
CA ARG A 210 -13.62 34.45 -35.26
C ARG A 210 -13.78 34.10 -36.75
N ASP A 211 -12.93 33.24 -37.31
CA ASP A 211 -13.00 32.83 -38.71
C ASP A 211 -14.17 31.87 -38.98
N ARG A 212 -15.30 32.42 -39.42
CA ARG A 212 -16.51 31.64 -39.72
C ARG A 212 -16.35 30.59 -40.83
N ARG A 213 -15.33 30.74 -41.70
CA ARG A 213 -15.11 29.83 -42.84
C ARG A 213 -14.22 28.65 -42.45
N LEU A 214 -13.11 28.92 -41.78
CA LEU A 214 -12.20 27.86 -41.34
C LEU A 214 -12.59 27.26 -40.00
N ASN A 215 -13.35 27.95 -39.14
CA ASN A 215 -13.91 27.41 -37.89
C ASN A 215 -15.45 27.30 -37.96
N PRO A 216 -16.03 26.39 -38.78
CA PRO A 216 -17.49 26.25 -38.89
C PRO A 216 -18.16 25.89 -37.56
N MET A 217 -17.46 25.16 -36.70
CA MET A 217 -17.97 24.68 -35.42
C MET A 217 -17.81 25.70 -34.29
N GLN A 218 -17.34 26.92 -34.57
CA GLN A 218 -17.19 28.00 -33.59
C GLN A 218 -16.43 27.55 -32.33
N GLN A 219 -15.35 26.80 -32.54
CA GLN A 219 -14.47 26.34 -31.46
C GLN A 219 -13.89 27.55 -30.72
N SER A 220 -13.82 27.44 -29.38
CA SER A 220 -13.32 28.52 -28.53
C SER A 220 -11.82 28.70 -28.69
N GLU A 221 -11.33 29.90 -28.35
CA GLU A 221 -9.91 30.26 -28.44
C GLU A 221 -9.01 29.28 -27.66
N GLY A 222 -9.43 28.89 -26.46
CA GLY A 222 -8.69 27.94 -25.63
C GLY A 222 -8.64 26.52 -26.20
N ASP A 223 -9.69 26.08 -26.88
CA ASP A 223 -9.73 24.75 -27.49
C ASP A 223 -8.87 24.72 -28.76
N LEU A 224 -8.93 25.78 -29.57
CA LEU A 224 -8.04 25.98 -30.72
C LEU A 224 -6.57 26.02 -30.29
N ARG A 225 -6.25 26.75 -29.23
CA ARG A 225 -4.88 26.81 -28.68
C ARG A 225 -4.34 25.42 -28.32
N ARG A 226 -5.10 24.63 -27.57
CA ARG A 226 -4.70 23.26 -27.18
C ARG A 226 -4.49 22.35 -28.39
N ARG A 227 -5.36 22.42 -29.39
CA ARG A 227 -5.26 21.59 -30.61
C ARG A 227 -4.08 22.01 -31.47
N VAL A 228 -3.89 23.31 -31.69
CA VAL A 228 -2.76 23.82 -32.47
C VAL A 228 -1.45 23.49 -31.77
N GLU A 229 -1.37 23.62 -30.44
CA GLU A 229 -0.17 23.27 -29.66
C GLU A 229 0.15 21.77 -29.75
N LEU A 230 -0.86 20.90 -29.63
CA LEU A 230 -0.70 19.45 -29.80
C LEU A 230 -0.30 19.09 -31.24
N TRP A 231 -0.81 19.80 -32.24
CA TRP A 231 -0.45 19.65 -33.65
C TRP A 231 1.01 20.07 -33.89
N LYS A 232 1.41 21.27 -33.42
CA LYS A 232 2.78 21.78 -33.52
C LYS A 232 3.80 20.86 -32.86
N ARG A 233 3.49 20.33 -31.67
CA ARG A 233 4.35 19.37 -30.96
C ARG A 233 4.54 18.07 -31.75
N LYS A 234 3.55 17.67 -32.54
CA LYS A 234 3.59 16.43 -33.33
C LYS A 234 4.29 16.62 -34.68
N GLU A 235 4.07 17.76 -35.34
CA GLU A 235 4.69 18.08 -36.65
C GLU A 235 6.10 18.69 -36.49
N GLY A 236 6.57 18.94 -35.26
CA GLY A 236 7.95 19.37 -35.00
C GLY A 236 8.23 20.85 -35.28
N VAL A 237 7.22 21.63 -35.68
CA VAL A 237 7.29 23.06 -36.10
C VAL A 237 7.67 24.03 -34.95
N GLY A 238 8.09 23.51 -33.80
CA GLY A 238 8.52 24.28 -32.62
C GLY A 238 9.73 23.72 -31.88
N ARG A 239 10.47 22.74 -32.45
CA ARG A 239 11.84 22.46 -32.03
C ARG A 239 12.72 23.49 -32.73
N VAL A 240 12.95 24.62 -32.09
CA VAL A 240 14.11 25.46 -32.41
C VAL A 240 15.32 24.62 -32.00
N GLU A 241 16.06 24.12 -32.98
CA GLU A 241 17.41 23.60 -32.77
C GLU A 241 18.22 24.75 -32.18
N VAL A 242 18.50 24.67 -30.88
CA VAL A 242 19.59 25.43 -30.29
C VAL A 242 20.84 24.70 -30.75
N GLU A 243 21.33 25.08 -31.93
CA GLU A 243 22.70 24.80 -32.34
C GLU A 243 23.61 25.58 -31.38
N GLU A 244 24.23 24.87 -30.46
CA GLU A 244 25.40 25.36 -29.72
C GLU A 244 26.53 25.49 -30.74
N GLU A 245 26.92 26.72 -31.06
CA GLU A 245 28.13 27.05 -31.81
C GLU A 245 29.35 26.72 -30.93
N ASP A 246 30.13 25.71 -31.34
CA ASP A 246 31.52 25.48 -30.92
C ASP A 246 32.50 26.15 -31.91
#